data_AF-A0A654BD54-F1
#
_entry.id   AF-A0A654BD54-F1
#
_cell.length_a   1.000
_cell.length_b   1.000
_cell.length_c   1.000
_cell.angle_alpha   90.00
_cell.angle_beta   90.00
_cell.angle_gamma   90.00
#
_symmetry.space_group_name_H-M   'P 1'
#
loop_
_entity.id
_entity.type
_entity.pdbx_description
1 polymer ?
#
loop_
_entity_poly.entity_id
_entity_poly.type
_entity_poly.pdbx_seq_one_letter_code
_entity_poly.pdbx_strand_id
1 'polypeptide(L)'
;MNATVLAAFLHLCPATAAPAGIPSAPAAGPDGTELRFLVSDKPALPGCRSLALGKAQVEALQVLSRGAKPATTILLQGGDKEGRFAVSEQTLVPDGGDAKPAGPEPMPLRINLLPNMQVRSYGVEERVLARLEGGRLHITCRPGSRPAGVLLTGPWTMPRLRASLRATFAGKGRFAWQAADAAHAAREAALDMGQLTASGAGGGARLALPAQLDRASWRQFVIACPDAGGTLTLDALALEPDTPGAAPPRSTWIWDRSAWLERGDDLLAWAERERIGALFIVVTLEEGRVQQPEALAAFIRRAGERGVQVSAVEGDPHMVLPSQRAATAARARAYAAYNAAAEPAARLRSIQFDIEPYLLPKHVLPAARLDQEYVATLAALREAAGATPLEFVVPFWWDERETVLTGLARYADALTVMDYRTDPGQIERFALPFLDWAAAHGKRVRIALEAGPLPSETQRRYRRAPKGGAGDMLLFTVDGQQVLVLLRQPLAHSAAQPYVLTGSRVIDGSATTFHANKDALRALLPQLEADFGAWPGFDGIALHELR
;
A
#
# COMPACT_ATOMS: atom_id res chain seq x y z
N MET A 1 -20.58 33.87 -0.67
CA MET A 1 -21.75 34.13 0.21
C MET A 1 -22.02 32.84 0.98
N ASN A 2 -21.73 32.86 2.28
CA ASN A 2 -21.64 31.68 3.14
C ASN A 2 -23.03 31.26 3.65
N ALA A 3 -23.58 30.15 3.18
CA ALA A 3 -24.83 29.63 3.75
C ALA A 3 -24.54 28.69 4.94
N THR A 4 -24.18 29.30 6.08
CA THR A 4 -24.43 28.66 7.38
C THR A 4 -25.94 28.53 7.52
N VAL A 5 -26.45 27.31 7.76
CA VAL A 5 -27.87 27.16 8.03
C VAL A 5 -28.08 27.31 9.53
N LEU A 6 -28.81 28.37 9.90
CA LEU A 6 -29.44 28.44 11.21
C LEU A 6 -30.56 27.41 11.20
N ALA A 7 -30.29 26.24 11.78
CA ALA A 7 -31.27 25.18 11.89
C ALA A 7 -31.78 25.09 13.31
N ALA A 8 -33.09 24.92 13.45
CA ALA A 8 -33.73 24.67 14.73
C ALA A 8 -33.96 23.17 14.99
N PHE A 9 -33.96 22.35 13.93
CA PHE A 9 -34.33 20.94 13.99
C PHE A 9 -33.42 20.07 13.11
N LEU A 10 -33.15 18.86 13.58
CA LEU A 10 -32.54 17.74 12.86
C LEU A 10 -33.64 16.75 12.50
N HIS A 11 -33.70 16.35 11.24
CA HIS A 11 -34.69 15.41 10.74
C HIS A 11 -34.01 14.16 10.19
N LEU A 12 -34.64 13.01 10.40
CA LEU A 12 -34.37 11.77 9.69
C LEU A 12 -35.59 11.44 8.82
N CYS A 13 -35.40 11.50 7.50
CA CYS A 13 -36.46 11.40 6.50
C CYS A 13 -36.22 10.20 5.56
N PRO A 14 -37.27 9.65 4.93
CA PRO A 14 -37.11 8.83 3.73
C PRO A 14 -36.35 9.61 2.64
N ALA A 15 -35.43 8.97 1.93
CA ALA A 15 -34.56 9.64 0.96
C ALA A 15 -35.34 10.37 -0.16
N THR A 16 -36.51 9.84 -0.55
CA THR A 16 -37.43 10.40 -1.55
C THR A 16 -38.18 11.65 -1.11
N ALA A 17 -38.26 11.91 0.21
CA ALA A 17 -39.00 13.03 0.79
C ALA A 17 -38.10 14.20 1.20
N ALA A 18 -36.77 14.08 1.03
CA ALA A 18 -35.82 15.11 1.45
C ALA A 18 -35.78 16.29 0.46
N PRO A 19 -35.99 17.55 0.91
CA PRO A 19 -35.87 18.72 0.05
C PRO A 19 -34.45 18.90 -0.50
N ALA A 20 -34.34 19.33 -1.77
CA ALA A 20 -33.05 19.65 -2.38
C ALA A 20 -32.49 20.99 -1.85
N GLY A 21 -31.16 21.14 -1.81
CA GLY A 21 -30.48 22.39 -1.45
C GLY A 21 -30.25 22.64 0.05
N ILE A 22 -30.65 21.69 0.91
CA ILE A 22 -30.43 21.74 2.37
C ILE A 22 -29.24 20.83 2.75
N PRO A 23 -28.38 21.22 3.72
CA PRO A 23 -27.35 20.32 4.24
C PRO A 23 -27.98 19.00 4.70
N SER A 24 -27.54 17.91 4.07
CA SER A 24 -28.08 16.58 4.30
C SER A 24 -26.99 15.53 4.20
N ALA A 25 -27.22 14.39 4.84
CA ALA A 25 -26.31 13.24 4.82
C ALA A 25 -27.09 11.94 4.62
N PRO A 26 -26.66 11.05 3.71
CA PRO A 26 -27.34 9.79 3.47
C PRO A 26 -27.22 8.86 4.68
N ALA A 27 -28.27 8.09 4.94
CA ALA A 27 -28.35 7.10 6.00
C ALA A 27 -29.09 5.86 5.51
N ALA A 28 -28.98 4.76 6.26
CA ALA A 28 -29.72 3.54 5.98
C ALA A 28 -30.59 3.16 7.19
N GLY A 29 -31.85 2.84 6.94
CA GLY A 29 -32.79 2.35 7.94
C GLY A 29 -32.48 0.91 8.36
N PRO A 30 -33.16 0.42 9.42
CA PRO A 30 -32.93 -0.91 9.96
C PRO A 30 -33.06 -2.06 8.94
N ASP A 31 -33.96 -1.89 7.98
CA ASP A 31 -34.33 -2.87 6.95
C ASP A 31 -33.70 -2.56 5.59
N GLY A 32 -32.67 -1.70 5.55
CA GLY A 32 -32.00 -1.30 4.31
C GLY A 32 -32.72 -0.19 3.53
N THR A 33 -33.77 0.41 4.10
CA THR A 33 -34.45 1.56 3.50
C THR A 33 -33.53 2.76 3.40
N GLU A 34 -33.54 3.47 2.27
CA GLU A 34 -32.74 4.68 2.10
C GLU A 34 -33.34 5.84 2.91
N LEU A 35 -32.55 6.33 3.85
CA LEU A 35 -32.90 7.46 4.69
C LEU A 35 -31.93 8.62 4.43
N ARG A 36 -32.29 9.80 4.93
CA ARG A 36 -31.45 11.00 4.84
C ARG A 36 -31.64 11.83 6.09
N PHE A 37 -30.52 12.18 6.74
CA PHE A 37 -30.53 13.26 7.72
C PHE A 37 -30.52 14.59 7.00
N LEU A 38 -31.25 15.57 7.52
CA LEU A 38 -31.21 16.94 7.07
C LEU A 38 -31.53 17.89 8.23
N VAL A 39 -31.17 19.16 8.10
CA VAL A 39 -31.45 20.18 9.12
C VAL A 39 -32.37 21.26 8.59
N SER A 40 -33.33 21.74 9.38
CA SER A 40 -34.23 22.82 8.96
C SER A 40 -34.66 23.71 10.12
N ASP A 41 -35.36 24.80 9.82
CA ASP A 41 -36.02 25.68 10.79
C ASP A 41 -37.43 25.19 11.16
N LYS A 42 -38.00 24.23 10.42
CA LYS A 42 -39.34 23.71 10.64
C LYS A 42 -39.35 22.66 11.75
N PRO A 43 -40.31 22.70 12.69
CA PRO A 43 -40.39 21.75 13.80
C PRO A 43 -40.72 20.32 13.36
N ALA A 44 -41.37 20.16 12.20
CA ALA A 44 -41.73 18.87 11.65
C ALA A 44 -41.70 18.91 10.12
N LEU A 45 -41.38 17.76 9.52
CA LEU A 45 -41.50 17.52 8.09
C LEU A 45 -42.31 16.22 7.86
N PRO A 46 -43.15 16.15 6.82
CA PRO A 46 -43.97 14.97 6.55
C PRO A 46 -43.12 13.71 6.41
N GLY A 47 -43.48 12.66 7.15
CA GLY A 47 -42.77 11.37 7.11
C GLY A 47 -41.40 11.35 7.79
N CYS A 48 -40.96 12.46 8.41
CA CYS A 48 -39.67 12.54 9.07
C CYS A 48 -39.77 12.46 10.59
N ARG A 49 -38.79 11.81 11.23
CA ARG A 49 -38.54 11.97 12.66
C ARG A 49 -37.78 13.27 12.88
N SER A 50 -38.21 14.08 13.84
CA SER A 50 -37.65 15.41 14.08
C SER A 50 -37.17 15.54 15.51
N LEU A 51 -35.98 16.11 15.69
CA LEU A 51 -35.36 16.39 16.98
C LEU A 51 -34.98 17.87 17.03
N ALA A 52 -35.35 18.56 18.10
CA ALA A 52 -34.95 19.96 18.29
C ALA A 52 -33.42 20.04 18.49
N LEU A 53 -32.76 20.90 17.72
CA LEU A 53 -31.35 21.24 17.90
C LEU A 53 -31.17 22.51 18.75
N GLY A 54 -32.19 23.38 18.81
CA GLY A 54 -32.02 24.77 19.28
C GLY A 54 -31.45 25.66 18.17
N LYS A 55 -31.03 26.90 18.47
CA LYS A 55 -30.47 27.83 17.46
C LYS A 55 -29.06 27.40 17.02
N ALA A 56 -28.95 26.31 16.28
CA ALA A 56 -27.68 25.71 15.88
C ALA A 56 -27.19 26.29 14.55
N GLN A 57 -25.93 26.71 14.51
CA GLN A 57 -25.23 27.08 13.28
C GLN A 57 -24.57 25.84 12.69
N VAL A 58 -25.34 25.05 11.96
CA VAL A 58 -24.89 23.76 11.44
C VAL A 58 -23.98 23.98 10.22
N GLU A 59 -22.75 23.46 10.33
CA GLU A 59 -21.75 23.50 9.26
C GLU A 59 -21.92 22.29 8.32
N ALA A 60 -22.00 21.08 8.88
CA ALA A 60 -22.10 19.83 8.12
C ALA A 60 -22.76 18.72 8.94
N LEU A 61 -23.21 17.67 8.24
CA LEU A 61 -23.71 16.43 8.83
C LEU A 61 -22.83 15.26 8.36
N GLN A 62 -22.40 14.41 9.27
CA GLN A 62 -21.64 13.19 8.96
C GLN A 62 -22.27 11.97 9.64
N VAL A 63 -22.77 11.03 8.84
CA VAL A 63 -23.42 9.81 9.36
C VAL A 63 -22.37 8.75 9.66
N LEU A 64 -22.46 8.13 10.85
CA LEU A 64 -21.57 7.01 11.21
C LEU A 64 -22.18 5.68 10.74
N SER A 65 -21.34 4.70 10.43
CA SER A 65 -21.83 3.35 10.13
C SER A 65 -22.62 2.78 11.31
N ARG A 66 -23.71 2.04 11.03
CA ARG A 66 -24.51 1.39 12.08
C ARG A 66 -23.63 0.48 12.95
N GLY A 67 -23.80 0.57 14.27
CA GLY A 67 -22.96 -0.16 15.24
C GLY A 67 -21.57 0.44 15.48
N ALA A 68 -21.26 1.61 14.90
CA ALA A 68 -20.05 2.36 15.25
C ALA A 68 -20.01 2.61 16.77
N LYS A 69 -18.82 2.42 17.34
CA LYS A 69 -18.53 2.77 18.74
C LYS A 69 -17.58 3.97 18.72
N PRO A 70 -18.09 5.20 18.57
CA PRO A 70 -17.24 6.37 18.60
C PRO A 70 -16.48 6.41 19.93
N ALA A 71 -15.16 6.59 19.84
CA ALA A 71 -14.20 6.53 20.95
C ALA A 71 -14.01 7.92 21.60
N THR A 72 -12.98 8.12 22.42
CA THR A 72 -12.68 9.43 23.03
C THR A 72 -12.24 10.46 22.00
N THR A 73 -11.59 10.03 20.92
CA THR A 73 -11.13 10.90 19.83
C THR A 73 -11.79 10.53 18.51
N ILE A 74 -12.28 11.53 17.80
CA ILE A 74 -12.75 11.42 16.41
C ILE A 74 -11.89 12.36 15.56
N LEU A 75 -11.35 11.87 14.46
CA LEU A 75 -10.71 12.69 13.44
C LEU A 75 -11.68 12.82 12.27
N LEU A 76 -11.91 14.04 11.80
CA LEU A 76 -12.61 14.31 10.54
C LEU A 76 -11.63 14.92 9.55
N GLN A 77 -11.55 14.37 8.36
CA GLN A 77 -10.79 14.90 7.23
C GLN A 77 -11.75 15.43 6.18
N GLY A 78 -11.33 16.46 5.45
CA GLY A 78 -12.20 17.12 4.48
C GLY A 78 -11.56 18.35 3.85
N GLY A 79 -12.12 18.76 2.72
CA GLY A 79 -11.75 19.99 2.02
C GLY A 79 -12.70 21.15 2.31
N ASP A 80 -12.35 22.34 1.85
CA ASP A 80 -13.32 23.43 1.72
C ASP A 80 -14.14 23.22 0.44
N LYS A 81 -15.46 23.15 0.59
CA LYS A 81 -16.40 23.16 -0.53
C LYS A 81 -17.40 24.29 -0.31
N GLU A 82 -17.31 25.32 -1.14
CA GLU A 82 -18.19 26.51 -1.07
C GLU A 82 -18.14 27.23 0.30
N GLY A 83 -16.97 27.30 0.94
CA GLY A 83 -16.78 27.95 2.25
C GLY A 83 -17.27 27.11 3.43
N ARG A 84 -17.40 25.79 3.25
CA ARG A 84 -17.82 24.81 4.27
C ARG A 84 -16.83 23.66 4.33
N PHE A 85 -16.56 23.17 5.55
CA PHE A 85 -15.81 21.94 5.72
C PHE A 85 -16.65 20.74 5.28
N ALA A 86 -16.32 20.20 4.11
CA ALA A 86 -16.94 19.01 3.56
C ALA A 86 -16.13 17.79 4.02
N VAL A 87 -16.69 17.02 4.93
CA VAL A 87 -16.06 15.81 5.46
C VAL A 87 -15.94 14.77 4.34
N SER A 88 -14.71 14.37 4.02
CA SER A 88 -14.37 13.28 3.10
C SER A 88 -14.21 11.96 3.84
N GLU A 89 -13.62 12.00 5.04
CA GLU A 89 -13.34 10.80 5.83
C GLU A 89 -13.52 11.05 7.34
N GLN A 90 -13.92 9.99 8.06
CA GLN A 90 -13.92 9.97 9.51
C GLN A 90 -13.15 8.78 10.08
N THR A 91 -12.27 9.05 11.05
CA THR A 91 -11.56 8.04 11.82
C THR A 91 -12.03 8.05 13.27
N LEU A 92 -12.51 6.91 13.76
CA LEU A 92 -12.82 6.68 15.18
C LEU A 92 -11.56 6.08 15.83
N VAL A 93 -10.79 6.87 16.56
CA VAL A 93 -9.51 6.45 17.13
C VAL A 93 -9.75 5.60 18.37
N PRO A 94 -9.42 4.29 18.40
CA PRO A 94 -9.69 3.43 19.54
C PRO A 94 -9.13 3.98 20.87
N ASP A 95 -9.86 3.74 21.95
CA ASP A 95 -9.42 4.10 23.30
C ASP A 95 -8.45 3.02 23.81
N GLY A 96 -7.16 3.33 23.75
CA GLY A 96 -6.08 2.37 23.99
C GLY A 96 -5.30 2.20 22.69
N GLY A 97 -4.00 2.53 22.74
CA GLY A 97 -3.12 2.36 21.60
C GLY A 97 -2.96 0.88 21.32
N ASP A 98 -3.73 0.35 20.38
CA ASP A 98 -3.51 -0.96 19.79
C ASP A 98 -2.29 -0.91 18.87
N ALA A 99 -1.13 -0.58 19.45
CA ALA A 99 0.14 -0.93 18.86
C ALA A 99 0.27 -2.45 19.03
N LYS A 100 -0.33 -3.19 18.11
CA LYS A 100 -0.04 -4.61 17.91
C LYS A 100 1.49 -4.72 17.84
N PRO A 101 2.14 -5.65 18.57
CA PRO A 101 3.58 -5.81 18.47
C PRO A 101 3.94 -5.97 17.00
N ALA A 102 4.80 -5.08 16.48
CA ALA A 102 5.24 -5.17 15.10
C ALA A 102 5.88 -6.55 14.90
N GLY A 103 5.46 -7.26 13.86
CA GLY A 103 6.16 -8.46 13.43
C GLY A 103 7.62 -8.13 13.07
N PRO A 104 8.47 -9.15 12.87
CA PRO A 104 9.84 -8.91 12.44
C PRO A 104 9.87 -8.09 11.13
N GLU A 105 10.56 -6.96 11.14
CA GLU A 105 10.68 -6.09 9.96
C GLU A 105 11.59 -6.72 8.90
N PRO A 106 11.51 -6.31 7.62
CA PRO A 106 12.50 -6.70 6.62
C PRO A 106 13.92 -6.27 7.03
N MET A 107 14.90 -7.13 6.82
CA MET A 107 16.31 -6.83 7.10
C MET A 107 16.76 -5.60 6.29
N PRO A 108 17.35 -4.57 6.93
CA PRO A 108 17.71 -3.35 6.23
C PRO A 108 18.88 -3.58 5.25
N LEU A 109 18.83 -2.87 4.13
CA LEU A 109 19.85 -2.95 3.08
C LEU A 109 20.97 -1.94 3.35
N ARG A 110 22.23 -2.32 3.08
CA ARG A 110 23.41 -1.44 3.14
C ARG A 110 23.69 -0.78 4.51
N ILE A 111 22.98 -1.18 5.56
CA ILE A 111 23.19 -0.73 6.94
C ILE A 111 23.98 -1.80 7.70
N ASN A 112 24.85 -1.37 8.61
CA ASN A 112 25.52 -2.31 9.52
C ASN A 112 24.48 -2.97 10.44
N LEU A 113 24.33 -4.28 10.32
CA LEU A 113 23.38 -5.10 11.06
C LEU A 113 23.82 -5.34 12.50
N LEU A 114 25.13 -5.41 12.74
CA LEU A 114 25.71 -5.81 14.03
C LEU A 114 25.13 -5.07 15.25
N PRO A 115 24.89 -3.74 15.24
CA PRO A 115 24.37 -3.02 16.41
C PRO A 115 23.01 -3.52 16.93
N ASN A 116 22.20 -4.17 16.09
CA ASN A 116 20.87 -4.67 16.44
C ASN A 116 20.79 -6.21 16.44
N MET A 117 21.93 -6.90 16.37
CA MET A 117 21.99 -8.36 16.44
C MET A 117 22.24 -8.86 17.87
N GLN A 118 21.80 -10.07 18.16
CA GLN A 118 22.15 -10.79 19.37
C GLN A 118 23.18 -11.87 19.07
N VAL A 119 24.07 -12.10 20.04
CA VAL A 119 25.23 -12.99 19.87
C VAL A 119 25.16 -14.08 20.93
N ARG A 120 25.21 -15.35 20.49
CA ARG A 120 25.27 -16.50 21.38
C ARG A 120 26.35 -17.47 20.94
N SER A 121 27.33 -17.73 21.80
CA SER A 121 28.30 -18.80 21.56
C SER A 121 27.65 -20.17 21.67
N TYR A 122 28.15 -21.14 20.90
CA TYR A 122 27.79 -22.56 21.03
C TYR A 122 29.05 -23.44 20.96
N GLY A 123 28.91 -24.69 21.42
CA GLY A 123 29.98 -25.69 21.39
C GLY A 123 30.28 -26.29 22.76
N VAL A 124 30.98 -27.42 22.75
CA VAL A 124 31.16 -28.28 23.94
C VAL A 124 32.42 -27.93 24.75
N GLU A 125 33.41 -27.28 24.14
CA GLU A 125 34.76 -27.13 24.72
C GLU A 125 35.02 -25.76 25.39
N GLU A 126 33.97 -24.93 25.59
CA GLU A 126 34.09 -23.52 26.04
C GLU A 126 35.23 -22.75 25.34
N ARG A 127 35.51 -23.10 24.08
CA ARG A 127 36.67 -22.57 23.35
C ARG A 127 36.38 -21.25 22.65
N VAL A 128 35.15 -20.73 22.78
CA VAL A 128 34.67 -19.56 22.03
C VAL A 128 34.25 -18.46 23.00
N LEU A 129 34.91 -17.32 22.88
CA LEU A 129 34.49 -16.08 23.51
C LEU A 129 34.00 -15.14 22.42
N ALA A 130 32.75 -14.69 22.54
CA ALA A 130 32.13 -13.75 21.61
C ALA A 130 31.55 -12.57 22.37
N ARG A 131 31.86 -11.33 21.95
CA ARG A 131 31.33 -10.11 22.54
C ARG A 131 30.96 -9.11 21.46
N LEU A 132 29.78 -8.53 21.58
CA LEU A 132 29.32 -7.44 20.72
C LEU A 132 29.39 -6.14 21.52
N GLU A 133 30.33 -5.26 21.17
CA GLU A 133 30.60 -4.02 21.88
C GLU A 133 30.80 -2.88 20.88
N GLY A 134 30.09 -1.76 21.06
CA GLY A 134 30.20 -0.60 20.17
C GLY A 134 29.88 -0.91 18.70
N GLY A 135 28.95 -1.84 18.43
CA GLY A 135 28.58 -2.24 17.07
C GLY A 135 29.60 -3.13 16.34
N ARG A 136 30.61 -3.65 17.06
CA ARG A 136 31.61 -4.60 16.53
C ARG A 136 31.53 -5.92 17.28
N LEU A 137 31.68 -7.01 16.54
CA LEU A 137 31.67 -8.36 17.09
C LEU A 137 33.09 -8.89 17.18
N HIS A 138 33.55 -9.19 18.39
CA HIS A 138 34.84 -9.79 18.68
C HIS A 138 34.66 -11.28 19.01
N ILE A 139 35.34 -12.15 18.27
CA ILE A 139 35.32 -13.59 18.44
C ILE A 139 36.75 -14.09 18.66
N THR A 140 36.97 -14.85 19.73
CA THR A 140 38.22 -15.56 19.99
C THR A 140 37.92 -17.05 20.11
N CYS A 141 38.57 -17.84 19.27
CA CYS A 141 38.49 -19.30 19.27
C CYS A 141 39.83 -19.89 19.73
N ARG A 142 39.83 -20.67 20.82
CA ARG A 142 40.99 -21.52 21.17
C ARG A 142 41.04 -22.74 20.22
N PRO A 143 42.22 -23.34 19.99
CA PRO A 143 42.33 -24.57 19.22
C PRO A 143 41.46 -25.70 19.80
N GLY A 144 40.85 -26.51 18.96
CA GLY A 144 39.96 -27.60 19.35
C GLY A 144 39.24 -28.18 18.14
N SER A 145 38.89 -29.47 18.17
CA SER A 145 38.31 -30.20 17.03
C SER A 145 36.81 -30.45 17.16
N ARG A 146 36.20 -30.12 18.30
CA ARG A 146 34.74 -30.22 18.45
C ARG A 146 34.04 -29.00 17.82
N PRO A 147 32.80 -29.15 17.32
CA PRO A 147 31.99 -28.05 16.83
C PRO A 147 31.88 -26.95 17.88
N ALA A 148 32.24 -25.73 17.48
CA ALA A 148 32.10 -24.54 18.31
C ALA A 148 32.03 -23.30 17.42
N GLY A 149 31.33 -22.28 17.87
CA GLY A 149 31.16 -21.07 17.08
C GLY A 149 30.22 -20.05 17.72
N VAL A 150 29.68 -19.19 16.88
CA VAL A 150 28.81 -18.09 17.26
C VAL A 150 27.56 -18.10 16.39
N LEU A 151 26.40 -17.95 17.04
CA LEU A 151 25.11 -17.71 16.40
C LEU A 151 24.80 -16.22 16.45
N LEU A 152 24.41 -15.65 15.31
CA LEU A 152 23.96 -14.27 15.20
C LEU A 152 22.48 -14.24 14.80
N THR A 153 21.63 -13.72 15.67
CA THR A 153 20.20 -13.54 15.42
C THR A 153 19.86 -12.05 15.34
N GLY A 154 18.74 -11.71 14.70
CA GLY A 154 18.27 -10.34 14.59
C GLY A 154 16.75 -10.27 14.56
N PRO A 155 16.15 -9.08 14.75
CA PRO A 155 14.71 -8.88 14.82
C PRO A 155 14.03 -8.84 13.43
N TRP A 156 14.66 -9.44 12.40
CA TRP A 156 14.26 -9.25 11.01
C TRP A 156 13.89 -10.55 10.29
N THR A 157 13.10 -10.41 9.23
CA THR A 157 13.01 -11.39 8.14
C THR A 157 14.05 -11.06 7.06
N MET A 158 14.52 -12.06 6.30
CA MET A 158 15.45 -11.80 5.21
C MET A 158 14.66 -11.55 3.90
N PRO A 159 14.80 -10.40 3.24
CA PRO A 159 14.06 -10.14 2.01
C PRO A 159 14.51 -11.05 0.85
N ARG A 160 13.64 -11.24 -0.14
CA ARG A 160 13.83 -12.16 -1.27
C ARG A 160 14.59 -11.56 -2.47
N LEU A 161 15.23 -10.39 -2.32
CA LEU A 161 16.06 -9.78 -3.35
C LEU A 161 17.29 -10.61 -3.76
N ARG A 162 17.84 -10.38 -4.95
CA ARG A 162 19.21 -10.83 -5.25
C ARG A 162 20.19 -10.00 -4.45
N ALA A 163 20.96 -10.65 -3.58
CA ALA A 163 21.85 -9.98 -2.65
C ALA A 163 22.95 -10.91 -2.15
N SER A 164 23.92 -10.27 -1.54
CA SER A 164 25.02 -10.89 -0.83
C SER A 164 25.22 -10.25 0.53
N LEU A 165 25.83 -10.99 1.44
CA LEU A 165 26.22 -10.48 2.74
C LEU A 165 27.65 -9.94 2.63
N ARG A 166 27.84 -8.65 2.88
CA ARG A 166 29.17 -8.04 2.94
C ARG A 166 29.64 -7.96 4.37
N ALA A 167 30.85 -8.46 4.61
CA ALA A 167 31.51 -8.40 5.90
C ALA A 167 32.81 -7.59 5.77
N THR A 168 33.04 -6.66 6.70
CA THR A 168 34.33 -6.01 6.93
C THR A 168 34.90 -6.53 8.23
N PHE A 169 36.13 -7.04 8.21
CA PHE A 169 36.69 -7.76 9.34
C PHE A 169 38.22 -7.71 9.43
N ALA A 170 38.75 -7.99 10.60
CA ALA A 170 40.18 -8.16 10.87
C ALA A 170 40.42 -9.38 11.79
N GLY A 171 41.67 -9.81 11.92
CA GLY A 171 42.06 -10.89 12.83
C GLY A 171 42.89 -11.98 12.17
N LYS A 172 42.89 -13.19 12.73
CA LYS A 172 43.70 -14.33 12.28
C LYS A 172 42.87 -15.61 12.26
N GLY A 173 42.86 -16.30 11.12
CA GLY A 173 42.24 -17.63 10.98
C GLY A 173 41.23 -17.71 9.85
N ARG A 174 40.66 -18.91 9.64
CA ARG A 174 39.66 -19.19 8.61
C ARG A 174 38.35 -19.57 9.28
N PHE A 175 37.36 -18.70 9.22
CA PHE A 175 36.06 -18.90 9.86
C PHE A 175 35.04 -19.29 8.80
N ALA A 176 34.33 -20.41 8.99
CA ALA A 176 33.26 -20.77 8.08
C ALA A 176 32.01 -19.95 8.41
N TRP A 177 31.33 -19.46 7.37
CA TRP A 177 30.12 -18.68 7.49
C TRP A 177 28.96 -19.46 6.92
N GLN A 178 27.85 -19.52 7.66
CA GLN A 178 26.67 -20.29 7.28
C GLN A 178 25.41 -19.52 7.66
N ALA A 179 24.27 -19.92 7.12
CA ALA A 179 22.95 -19.41 7.49
C ALA A 179 21.98 -20.55 7.78
N ALA A 180 21.07 -20.35 8.73
CA ALA A 180 20.01 -21.30 9.02
C ALA A 180 18.64 -20.61 8.98
N ASP A 181 17.72 -21.22 8.22
CA ASP A 181 16.29 -20.98 8.31
C ASP A 181 15.67 -21.85 9.41
N ALA A 182 14.35 -21.74 9.60
CA ALA A 182 13.64 -22.46 10.66
C ALA A 182 13.80 -23.99 10.57
N ALA A 183 13.79 -24.56 9.36
CA ALA A 183 13.90 -26.00 9.15
C ALA A 183 15.32 -26.52 9.39
N HIS A 184 16.34 -25.73 9.06
CA HIS A 184 17.74 -26.06 9.34
C HIS A 184 18.06 -25.88 10.82
N ALA A 185 17.64 -24.76 11.43
CA ALA A 185 17.88 -24.48 12.83
C ALA A 185 17.24 -25.53 13.76
N ALA A 186 16.03 -26.02 13.44
CA ALA A 186 15.35 -27.07 14.21
C ALA A 186 16.10 -28.42 14.22
N ARG A 187 16.99 -28.65 13.25
CA ARG A 187 17.83 -29.85 13.12
C ARG A 187 19.29 -29.59 13.46
N GLU A 188 19.59 -28.44 14.07
CA GLU A 188 20.94 -27.98 14.39
C GLU A 188 21.88 -27.95 13.16
N ALA A 189 21.31 -27.70 11.97
CA ALA A 189 22.02 -27.61 10.70
C ALA A 189 22.10 -26.15 10.20
N ALA A 190 23.02 -25.89 9.27
CA ALA A 190 23.15 -24.62 8.57
C ALA A 190 23.67 -24.83 7.13
N LEU A 191 23.31 -23.90 6.25
CA LEU A 191 23.72 -23.87 4.84
C LEU A 191 25.01 -23.06 4.70
N ASP A 192 26.00 -23.63 4.01
CA ASP A 192 27.30 -22.99 3.79
C ASP A 192 27.19 -21.72 2.93
N MET A 193 27.91 -20.68 3.33
CA MET A 193 28.05 -19.40 2.61
C MET A 193 29.50 -19.10 2.22
N GLY A 194 30.44 -19.98 2.57
CA GLY A 194 31.87 -19.81 2.33
C GLY A 194 32.66 -19.50 3.60
N GLN A 195 33.81 -18.86 3.45
CA GLN A 195 34.76 -18.64 4.54
C GLN A 195 35.29 -17.21 4.58
N LEU A 196 35.46 -16.69 5.79
CA LEU A 196 36.21 -15.46 6.06
C LEU A 196 37.65 -15.83 6.42
N THR A 197 38.60 -15.42 5.59
CA THR A 197 40.03 -15.64 5.85
C THR A 197 40.64 -14.34 6.39
N ALA A 198 40.92 -14.31 7.69
CA ALA A 198 41.52 -13.17 8.35
C ALA A 198 43.05 -13.35 8.44
N SER A 199 43.80 -12.37 7.93
CA SER A 199 45.27 -12.42 7.77
C SER A 199 46.01 -11.24 8.42
N GLY A 200 45.48 -10.70 9.51
CA GLY A 200 46.08 -9.65 10.33
C GLY A 200 45.45 -8.27 10.11
N ALA A 201 45.68 -7.67 8.93
CA ALA A 201 45.09 -6.38 8.58
C ALA A 201 43.59 -6.49 8.26
N GLY A 202 42.88 -5.35 8.33
CA GLY A 202 41.47 -5.26 7.93
C GLY A 202 41.27 -5.68 6.47
N GLY A 203 40.19 -6.42 6.22
CA GLY A 203 39.79 -6.94 4.92
C GLY A 203 38.27 -6.95 4.78
N GLY A 204 37.80 -7.38 3.61
CA GLY A 204 36.38 -7.51 3.33
C GLY A 204 36.07 -8.75 2.50
N ALA A 205 34.87 -9.29 2.67
CA ALA A 205 34.37 -10.42 1.89
C ALA A 205 32.91 -10.19 1.49
N ARG A 206 32.55 -10.75 0.34
CA ARG A 206 31.18 -10.84 -0.16
C ARG A 206 30.77 -12.32 -0.12
N LEU A 207 29.79 -12.65 0.70
CA LEU A 207 29.29 -14.00 0.88
C LEU A 207 27.96 -14.14 0.13
N ALA A 208 27.87 -15.08 -0.80
CA ALA A 208 26.64 -15.34 -1.52
C ALA A 208 25.59 -15.95 -0.57
N LEU A 209 24.33 -15.54 -0.72
CA LEU A 209 23.24 -16.17 0.01
C LEU A 209 22.92 -17.54 -0.61
N PRO A 210 22.75 -18.62 0.19
CA PRO A 210 22.46 -19.94 -0.35
C PRO A 210 21.11 -19.94 -1.08
N ALA A 211 21.06 -20.49 -2.29
CA ALA A 211 19.82 -20.53 -3.07
C ALA A 211 18.70 -21.36 -2.39
N GLN A 212 19.06 -22.33 -1.56
CA GLN A 212 18.12 -23.20 -0.82
C GLN A 212 17.64 -22.59 0.50
N LEU A 213 18.19 -21.45 0.93
CA LEU A 213 17.80 -20.81 2.18
C LEU A 213 16.38 -20.27 2.07
N ASP A 214 15.48 -20.74 2.94
CA ASP A 214 14.16 -20.10 3.05
C ASP A 214 14.29 -18.77 3.81
N ARG A 215 14.40 -17.69 3.04
CA ARG A 215 14.67 -16.35 3.56
C ARG A 215 13.55 -15.80 4.45
N ALA A 216 12.30 -16.15 4.16
CA ALA A 216 11.17 -15.71 4.97
C ALA A 216 11.18 -16.33 6.38
N SER A 217 11.75 -17.54 6.51
CA SER A 217 11.92 -18.21 7.79
C SER A 217 13.35 -18.21 8.31
N TRP A 218 14.20 -17.31 7.81
CA TRP A 218 15.56 -17.10 8.33
C TRP A 218 15.54 -16.94 9.86
N ARG A 219 16.56 -17.51 10.53
CA ARG A 219 16.70 -17.47 11.99
C ARG A 219 18.02 -16.90 12.44
N GLN A 220 19.12 -17.30 11.80
CA GLN A 220 20.45 -16.96 12.26
C GLN A 220 21.52 -17.08 11.18
N PHE A 221 22.60 -16.31 11.35
CA PHE A 221 23.90 -16.64 10.78
C PHE A 221 24.70 -17.46 11.78
N VAL A 222 25.56 -18.34 11.27
CA VAL A 222 26.43 -19.21 12.07
C VAL A 222 27.87 -18.97 11.63
N ILE A 223 28.74 -18.69 12.60
CA ILE A 223 30.18 -18.52 12.40
C ILE A 223 30.87 -19.67 13.11
N ALA A 224 31.44 -20.61 12.35
CA ALA A 224 32.16 -21.74 12.93
C ALA A 224 33.63 -21.41 13.16
N CYS A 225 34.13 -21.76 14.34
CA CYS A 225 35.54 -21.57 14.71
C CYS A 225 36.46 -22.55 13.98
N PRO A 226 37.63 -22.09 13.47
CA PRO A 226 38.65 -23.00 12.94
C PRO A 226 39.21 -23.94 14.02
N ASP A 227 39.65 -25.11 13.60
CA ASP A 227 40.27 -26.11 14.48
C ASP A 227 41.59 -25.61 15.09
N ALA A 228 42.37 -24.87 14.30
CA ALA A 228 43.64 -24.27 14.74
C ALA A 228 43.46 -23.07 15.69
N GLY A 229 42.22 -22.67 15.99
CA GLY A 229 41.92 -21.44 16.71
C GLY A 229 42.14 -20.19 15.86
N GLY A 230 41.76 -19.04 16.41
CA GLY A 230 41.81 -17.77 15.68
C GLY A 230 41.11 -16.64 16.39
N THR A 231 41.29 -15.44 15.86
CA THR A 231 40.59 -14.23 16.27
C THR A 231 39.88 -13.63 15.06
N LEU A 232 38.65 -13.15 15.26
CA LEU A 232 37.89 -12.43 14.25
C LEU A 232 37.22 -11.24 14.90
N THR A 233 37.48 -10.05 14.38
CA THR A 233 36.71 -8.85 14.67
C THR A 233 35.91 -8.52 13.41
N LEU A 234 34.58 -8.53 13.51
CA LEU A 234 33.69 -8.03 12.47
C LEU A 234 33.38 -6.57 12.80
N ASP A 235 33.83 -5.67 11.93
CA ASP A 235 33.59 -4.24 12.04
C ASP A 235 32.23 -3.85 11.46
N ALA A 236 31.82 -4.53 10.39
CA ALA A 236 30.52 -4.33 9.76
C ALA A 236 30.00 -5.61 9.11
N LEU A 237 28.69 -5.78 9.15
CA LEU A 237 27.95 -6.81 8.42
C LEU A 237 26.74 -6.14 7.76
N ALA A 238 26.62 -6.20 6.43
CA ALA A 238 25.53 -5.55 5.71
C ALA A 238 24.96 -6.46 4.62
N LEU A 239 23.63 -6.43 4.45
CA LEU A 239 22.97 -7.04 3.31
C LEU A 239 23.07 -6.07 2.11
N GLU A 240 23.81 -6.44 1.08
CA GLU A 240 23.98 -5.62 -0.11
C GLU A 240 23.23 -6.22 -1.30
N PRO A 241 22.32 -5.44 -1.93
CA PRO A 241 21.71 -5.82 -3.19
C PRO A 241 22.77 -6.14 -4.25
N ASP A 242 22.54 -7.17 -5.04
CA ASP A 242 23.31 -7.38 -6.25
C ASP A 242 22.97 -6.27 -7.25
N THR A 243 23.96 -5.74 -7.96
CA THR A 243 23.71 -4.73 -8.97
C THR A 243 22.85 -5.35 -10.08
N PRO A 244 21.62 -4.88 -10.30
CA PRO A 244 20.79 -5.41 -11.36
C PRO A 244 21.38 -5.05 -12.73
N GLY A 245 20.90 -5.71 -13.78
CA GLY A 245 21.10 -5.24 -15.16
C GLY A 245 20.36 -3.91 -15.41
N ALA A 246 20.02 -3.63 -16.67
CA ALA A 246 19.18 -2.46 -16.95
C ALA A 246 17.85 -2.55 -16.17
N ALA A 247 17.49 -1.47 -15.47
CA ALA A 247 16.21 -1.38 -14.78
C ALA A 247 15.05 -1.53 -15.81
N PRO A 248 13.95 -2.19 -15.43
CA PRO A 248 12.75 -2.24 -16.27
C PRO A 248 12.29 -0.81 -16.61
N PRO A 249 11.71 -0.59 -17.81
CA PRO A 249 11.23 0.73 -18.18
C PRO A 249 10.10 1.21 -17.27
N ARG A 250 9.96 2.53 -17.16
CA ARG A 250 8.86 3.15 -16.40
C ARG A 250 7.53 2.96 -17.10
N SER A 251 6.45 3.08 -16.34
CA SER A 251 5.09 3.06 -16.86
C SER A 251 4.26 4.24 -16.38
N THR A 252 3.16 4.55 -17.05
CA THR A 252 2.23 5.61 -16.62
C THR A 252 0.80 5.33 -17.12
N TRP A 253 -0.17 5.96 -16.47
CA TRP A 253 -1.57 5.95 -16.89
C TRP A 253 -1.90 7.15 -17.78
N ILE A 254 -2.69 6.90 -18.82
CA ILE A 254 -3.22 7.89 -19.74
C ILE A 254 -4.75 7.80 -19.72
N TRP A 255 -5.35 8.55 -18.80
CA TRP A 255 -6.79 8.57 -18.59
C TRP A 255 -7.55 9.30 -19.70
N ASP A 256 -6.95 10.34 -20.29
CA ASP A 256 -7.50 11.08 -21.43
C ASP A 256 -7.35 10.29 -22.73
N ARG A 257 -8.46 9.72 -23.22
CA ARG A 257 -8.51 8.93 -24.47
C ARG A 257 -8.02 9.71 -25.70
N SER A 258 -8.23 11.02 -25.75
CA SER A 258 -7.78 11.84 -26.89
C SER A 258 -6.26 11.83 -27.04
N ALA A 259 -5.52 11.57 -25.94
CA ALA A 259 -4.07 11.56 -25.96
C ALA A 259 -3.49 10.47 -26.87
N TRP A 260 -4.12 9.29 -26.94
CA TRP A 260 -3.64 8.22 -27.83
C TRP A 260 -4.39 8.17 -29.17
N LEU A 261 -5.67 8.57 -29.20
CA LEU A 261 -6.48 8.59 -30.42
C LEU A 261 -6.08 9.72 -31.38
N GLU A 262 -5.93 10.93 -30.85
CA GLU A 262 -5.74 12.14 -31.66
C GLU A 262 -4.30 12.65 -31.60
N ARG A 263 -3.62 12.49 -30.45
CA ARG A 263 -2.28 13.03 -30.16
C ARG A 263 -1.24 11.93 -29.92
N GLY A 264 -1.43 10.76 -30.54
CA GLY A 264 -0.63 9.57 -30.26
C GLY A 264 0.87 9.75 -30.47
N ASP A 265 1.30 10.46 -31.52
CA ASP A 265 2.73 10.68 -31.78
C ASP A 265 3.37 11.61 -30.74
N ASP A 266 2.65 12.65 -30.30
CA ASP A 266 3.11 13.54 -29.22
C ASP A 266 3.23 12.77 -27.89
N LEU A 267 2.28 11.89 -27.61
CA LEU A 267 2.28 11.02 -26.44
C LEU A 267 3.49 10.08 -26.46
N LEU A 268 3.75 9.43 -27.58
CA LEU A 268 4.88 8.50 -27.71
C LEU A 268 6.24 9.23 -27.65
N ALA A 269 6.36 10.40 -28.28
CA ALA A 269 7.56 11.22 -28.19
C ALA A 269 7.82 11.71 -26.75
N TRP A 270 6.76 12.03 -25.99
CA TRP A 270 6.88 12.35 -24.57
C TRP A 270 7.31 11.13 -23.74
N ALA A 271 6.72 9.95 -24.00
CA ALA A 271 7.06 8.71 -23.32
C ALA A 271 8.55 8.37 -23.49
N GLU A 272 9.10 8.50 -24.70
CA GLU A 272 10.53 8.30 -24.98
C GLU A 272 11.42 9.24 -24.13
N ARG A 273 11.09 10.53 -24.06
CA ARG A 273 11.85 11.52 -23.27
C ARG A 273 11.85 11.21 -21.77
N GLU A 274 10.74 10.71 -21.24
CA GLU A 274 10.60 10.35 -19.83
C GLU A 274 11.05 8.92 -19.51
N ARG A 275 11.56 8.18 -20.51
CA ARG A 275 11.96 6.75 -20.42
C ARG A 275 10.81 5.83 -20.00
N ILE A 276 9.61 6.14 -20.46
CA ILE A 276 8.41 5.32 -20.30
C ILE A 276 8.40 4.28 -21.42
N GLY A 277 8.37 3.00 -21.03
CA GLY A 277 8.27 1.88 -21.96
C GLY A 277 6.95 1.10 -21.82
N ALA A 278 6.03 1.56 -20.98
CA ALA A 278 4.68 1.00 -20.92
C ALA A 278 3.61 2.08 -20.63
N LEU A 279 2.50 2.02 -21.34
CA LEU A 279 1.34 2.91 -21.18
C LEU A 279 0.10 2.09 -20.80
N PHE A 280 -0.59 2.52 -19.76
CA PHE A 280 -1.92 2.07 -19.40
C PHE A 280 -2.94 3.06 -19.96
N ILE A 281 -3.66 2.69 -21.02
CA ILE A 281 -4.58 3.60 -21.73
C ILE A 281 -6.04 3.20 -21.50
N VAL A 282 -6.93 4.18 -21.43
CA VAL A 282 -8.37 3.91 -21.42
C VAL A 282 -8.83 3.56 -22.84
N VAL A 283 -9.39 2.37 -23.01
CA VAL A 283 -9.98 1.88 -24.26
C VAL A 283 -11.49 1.77 -24.08
N THR A 284 -12.26 2.38 -24.99
CA THR A 284 -13.72 2.37 -24.87
C THR A 284 -14.30 1.08 -25.44
N LEU A 285 -15.19 0.48 -24.65
CA LEU A 285 -16.02 -0.64 -25.07
C LEU A 285 -17.43 -0.15 -25.40
N GLU A 286 -17.95 -0.63 -26.52
CA GLU A 286 -19.34 -0.42 -26.96
C GLU A 286 -19.92 -1.78 -27.33
N GLU A 287 -21.09 -2.10 -26.78
CA GLU A 287 -21.77 -3.40 -26.98
C GLU A 287 -20.86 -4.63 -26.75
N GLY A 288 -19.96 -4.54 -25.77
CA GLY A 288 -19.03 -5.64 -25.45
C GLY A 288 -17.87 -5.81 -26.44
N ARG A 289 -17.55 -4.79 -27.23
CA ARG A 289 -16.44 -4.78 -28.20
C ARG A 289 -15.63 -3.50 -28.09
N VAL A 290 -14.37 -3.54 -28.49
CA VAL A 290 -13.54 -2.33 -28.63
C VAL A 290 -14.17 -1.43 -29.70
N GLN A 291 -14.45 -0.17 -29.36
CA GLN A 291 -15.17 0.77 -30.23
C GLN A 291 -14.38 1.16 -31.50
N GLN A 292 -13.07 1.32 -31.40
CA GLN A 292 -12.19 1.75 -32.50
C GLN A 292 -10.98 0.81 -32.66
N PRO A 293 -11.19 -0.46 -33.06
CA PRO A 293 -10.15 -1.48 -33.01
C PRO A 293 -8.99 -1.22 -33.99
N GLU A 294 -9.24 -0.62 -35.16
CA GLU A 294 -8.21 -0.32 -36.16
C GLU A 294 -7.30 0.83 -35.69
N ALA A 295 -7.89 1.87 -35.09
CA ALA A 295 -7.14 2.99 -34.51
C ALA A 295 -6.28 2.51 -33.34
N LEU A 296 -6.83 1.66 -32.46
CA LEU A 296 -6.10 1.03 -31.37
C LEU A 296 -4.92 0.19 -31.92
N ALA A 297 -5.17 -0.64 -32.92
CA ALA A 297 -4.14 -1.48 -33.53
C ALA A 297 -3.00 -0.64 -34.13
N ALA A 298 -3.34 0.45 -34.83
CA ALA A 298 -2.36 1.38 -35.39
C ALA A 298 -1.53 2.08 -34.29
N PHE A 299 -2.16 2.51 -33.21
CA PHE A 299 -1.44 3.11 -32.07
C PHE A 299 -0.49 2.11 -31.41
N ILE A 300 -0.94 0.87 -31.15
CA ILE A 300 -0.12 -0.17 -30.52
C ILE A 300 1.11 -0.51 -31.38
N ARG A 301 0.97 -0.62 -32.70
CA ARG A 301 2.11 -0.87 -33.60
C ARG A 301 3.16 0.24 -33.52
N ARG A 302 2.73 1.51 -33.65
CA ARG A 302 3.62 2.68 -33.53
C ARG A 302 4.28 2.77 -32.15
N ALA A 303 3.56 2.41 -31.09
CA ALA A 303 4.13 2.35 -29.75
C ALA A 303 5.22 1.27 -29.66
N GLY A 304 4.95 0.07 -30.20
CA GLY A 304 5.90 -1.03 -30.24
C GLY A 304 7.18 -0.72 -31.02
N GLU A 305 7.08 -0.02 -32.15
CA GLU A 305 8.23 0.47 -32.94
C GLU A 305 9.16 1.38 -32.14
N ARG A 306 8.64 2.03 -31.09
CA ARG A 306 9.35 2.91 -30.16
C ARG A 306 9.71 2.23 -28.84
N GLY A 307 9.50 0.92 -28.73
CA GLY A 307 9.75 0.16 -27.51
C GLY A 307 8.74 0.42 -26.38
N VAL A 308 7.56 0.99 -26.69
CA VAL A 308 6.49 1.27 -25.73
C VAL A 308 5.41 0.19 -25.83
N GLN A 309 5.17 -0.49 -24.72
CA GLN A 309 4.11 -1.49 -24.60
C GLN A 309 2.80 -0.83 -24.18
N VAL A 310 1.67 -1.34 -24.67
CA VAL A 310 0.35 -0.73 -24.41
C VAL A 310 -0.56 -1.75 -23.75
N SER A 311 -1.17 -1.37 -22.64
CA SER A 311 -2.17 -2.14 -21.91
C SER A 311 -3.45 -1.33 -21.77
N ALA A 312 -4.60 -2.00 -21.76
CA ALA A 312 -5.86 -1.35 -21.41
C ALA A 312 -5.97 -1.23 -19.89
N VAL A 313 -6.51 -0.13 -19.38
CA VAL A 313 -6.83 0.04 -17.97
C VAL A 313 -8.29 0.39 -17.77
N GLU A 314 -8.89 -0.21 -16.74
CA GLU A 314 -10.22 0.14 -16.24
C GLU A 314 -10.24 0.14 -14.72
N GLY A 315 -11.07 1.02 -14.13
CA GLY A 315 -11.27 1.08 -12.69
C GLY A 315 -12.64 1.61 -12.32
N ASP A 316 -13.32 0.90 -11.41
CA ASP A 316 -14.51 1.36 -10.71
C ASP A 316 -14.64 0.51 -9.42
N PRO A 317 -14.73 1.14 -8.23
CA PRO A 317 -14.93 0.44 -6.96
C PRO A 317 -16.08 -0.57 -6.98
N HIS A 318 -17.15 -0.31 -7.73
CA HIS A 318 -18.34 -1.16 -7.81
C HIS A 318 -18.09 -2.47 -8.57
N MET A 319 -17.02 -2.60 -9.36
CA MET A 319 -16.70 -3.82 -10.11
C MET A 319 -16.51 -5.05 -9.21
N VAL A 320 -16.18 -4.83 -7.94
CA VAL A 320 -16.03 -5.88 -6.91
C VAL A 320 -17.37 -6.52 -6.52
N LEU A 321 -18.49 -5.82 -6.75
CA LEU A 321 -19.79 -6.22 -6.24
C LEU A 321 -20.32 -7.46 -6.97
N PRO A 322 -20.97 -8.40 -6.28
CA PRO A 322 -21.58 -9.58 -6.91
C PRO A 322 -22.50 -9.23 -8.10
N SER A 323 -23.27 -8.14 -7.98
CA SER A 323 -24.18 -7.67 -9.02
C SER A 323 -23.47 -7.13 -10.26
N GLN A 324 -22.23 -6.66 -10.15
CA GLN A 324 -21.44 -6.11 -11.26
C GLN A 324 -20.48 -7.12 -11.88
N ARG A 325 -20.15 -8.21 -11.17
CA ARG A 325 -19.12 -9.18 -11.57
C ARG A 325 -19.29 -9.72 -13.00
N ALA A 326 -20.51 -10.02 -13.43
CA ALA A 326 -20.77 -10.52 -14.78
C ALA A 326 -20.47 -9.46 -15.86
N ALA A 327 -20.79 -8.19 -15.61
CA ALA A 327 -20.47 -7.07 -16.49
C ALA A 327 -18.96 -6.80 -16.50
N THR A 328 -18.31 -6.81 -15.33
CA THR A 328 -16.86 -6.72 -15.18
C THR A 328 -16.14 -7.80 -15.99
N ALA A 329 -16.59 -9.06 -15.89
CA ALA A 329 -16.07 -10.18 -16.67
C ALA A 329 -16.31 -10.01 -18.19
N ALA A 330 -17.43 -9.41 -18.60
CA ALA A 330 -17.68 -9.12 -20.02
C ALA A 330 -16.68 -8.14 -20.62
N ARG A 331 -16.19 -7.17 -19.83
CA ARG A 331 -15.13 -6.24 -20.25
C ARG A 331 -13.82 -6.97 -20.51
N ALA A 332 -13.40 -7.86 -19.61
CA ALA A 332 -12.21 -8.70 -19.82
C ALA A 332 -12.33 -9.58 -21.08
N ARG A 333 -13.51 -10.17 -21.33
CA ARG A 333 -13.77 -10.93 -22.56
C ARG A 333 -13.64 -10.07 -23.81
N ALA A 334 -14.10 -8.82 -23.79
CA ALA A 334 -14.02 -7.91 -24.93
C ALA A 334 -12.56 -7.62 -25.33
N TYR A 335 -11.70 -7.32 -24.35
CA TYR A 335 -10.27 -7.11 -24.60
C TYR A 335 -9.55 -8.39 -25.04
N ALA A 336 -9.89 -9.54 -24.46
CA ALA A 336 -9.35 -10.83 -24.88
C ALA A 336 -9.74 -11.15 -26.34
N ALA A 337 -10.99 -10.87 -26.73
CA ALA A 337 -11.47 -11.04 -28.09
C ALA A 337 -10.75 -10.11 -29.08
N TYR A 338 -10.52 -8.84 -28.70
CA TYR A 338 -9.68 -7.93 -29.48
C TYR A 338 -8.27 -8.51 -29.72
N ASN A 339 -7.60 -8.94 -28.66
CA ASN A 339 -6.26 -9.52 -28.75
C ASN A 339 -6.20 -10.81 -29.59
N ALA A 340 -7.25 -11.63 -29.54
CA ALA A 340 -7.34 -12.85 -30.34
C ALA A 340 -7.47 -12.53 -31.85
N ALA A 341 -8.18 -11.45 -32.19
CA ALA A 341 -8.37 -11.01 -33.57
C ALA A 341 -7.19 -10.19 -34.12
N ALA A 342 -6.47 -9.47 -33.27
CA ALA A 342 -5.34 -8.64 -33.66
C ALA A 342 -4.08 -9.47 -33.99
N GLU A 343 -3.30 -9.00 -34.95
CA GLU A 343 -1.96 -9.53 -35.21
C GLU A 343 -1.01 -9.25 -34.04
N PRO A 344 0.07 -10.03 -33.86
CA PRO A 344 0.93 -9.93 -32.67
C PRO A 344 1.44 -8.53 -32.33
N ALA A 345 1.79 -7.72 -33.34
CA ALA A 345 2.30 -6.36 -33.15
C ALA A 345 1.24 -5.32 -32.76
N ALA A 346 -0.05 -5.68 -32.84
CA ALA A 346 -1.19 -4.82 -32.51
C ALA A 346 -1.97 -5.28 -31.28
N ARG A 347 -1.45 -6.27 -30.52
CA ARG A 347 -2.10 -6.76 -29.31
C ARG A 347 -1.79 -5.87 -28.12
N LEU A 348 -2.79 -5.66 -27.27
CA LEU A 348 -2.58 -5.16 -25.92
C LEU A 348 -1.68 -6.14 -25.17
N ARG A 349 -0.69 -5.63 -24.44
CA ARG A 349 0.18 -6.42 -23.57
C ARG A 349 -0.62 -7.12 -22.47
N SER A 350 -1.52 -6.37 -21.83
CA SER A 350 -2.34 -6.84 -20.72
C SER A 350 -3.61 -6.00 -20.55
N ILE A 351 -4.47 -6.47 -19.66
CA ILE A 351 -5.61 -5.71 -19.14
C ILE A 351 -5.33 -5.43 -17.67
N GLN A 352 -5.35 -4.16 -17.28
CA GLN A 352 -5.17 -3.73 -15.90
C GLN A 352 -6.51 -3.34 -15.28
N PHE A 353 -6.79 -3.87 -14.09
CA PHE A 353 -7.96 -3.51 -13.29
C PHE A 353 -7.55 -2.75 -12.04
N ASP A 354 -8.00 -1.50 -11.94
CA ASP A 354 -7.86 -0.62 -10.79
C ASP A 354 -9.16 -0.58 -9.99
N ILE A 355 -9.42 -1.67 -9.27
CA ILE A 355 -10.64 -1.84 -8.47
C ILE A 355 -10.30 -1.44 -7.04
N GLU A 356 -10.78 -0.28 -6.62
CA GLU A 356 -10.55 0.30 -5.28
C GLU A 356 -11.77 0.13 -4.36
N PRO A 357 -12.08 -1.08 -3.86
CA PRO A 357 -13.32 -1.36 -3.14
C PRO A 357 -13.42 -0.62 -1.78
N TYR A 358 -12.31 -0.10 -1.26
CA TYR A 358 -12.30 0.69 -0.02
C TYR A 358 -12.94 2.08 -0.19
N LEU A 359 -13.14 2.54 -1.43
CA LEU A 359 -13.92 3.73 -1.74
C LEU A 359 -15.43 3.49 -1.61
N LEU A 360 -15.87 2.23 -1.56
CA LEU A 360 -17.29 1.92 -1.37
C LEU A 360 -17.71 2.19 0.08
N PRO A 361 -18.90 2.79 0.29
CA PRO A 361 -19.47 2.87 1.62
C PRO A 361 -19.64 1.48 2.24
N LYS A 362 -19.38 1.34 3.54
CA LYS A 362 -19.49 0.06 4.27
C LYS A 362 -20.88 -0.59 4.21
N HIS A 363 -21.94 0.19 3.91
CA HIS A 363 -23.29 -0.33 3.71
C HIS A 363 -23.49 -0.94 2.32
N VAL A 364 -22.70 -0.54 1.32
CA VAL A 364 -22.66 -1.13 -0.03
C VAL A 364 -21.84 -2.42 0.00
N LEU A 365 -20.65 -2.38 0.59
CA LEU A 365 -19.79 -3.55 0.77
C LEU A 365 -19.26 -3.61 2.21
N PRO A 366 -19.80 -4.51 3.05
CA PRO A 366 -19.29 -4.70 4.41
C PRO A 366 -17.83 -5.14 4.40
N ALA A 367 -17.01 -4.56 5.29
CA ALA A 367 -15.57 -4.86 5.37
C ALA A 367 -15.27 -6.35 5.56
N ALA A 368 -16.13 -7.08 6.28
CA ALA A 368 -16.02 -8.53 6.50
C ALA A 368 -16.21 -9.37 5.21
N ARG A 369 -16.80 -8.79 4.16
CA ARG A 369 -17.03 -9.46 2.87
C ARG A 369 -16.03 -9.04 1.80
N LEU A 370 -15.31 -7.93 2.00
CA LEU A 370 -14.47 -7.30 0.99
C LEU A 370 -13.48 -8.28 0.37
N ASP A 371 -12.67 -8.97 1.18
CA ASP A 371 -11.64 -9.88 0.69
C ASP A 371 -12.22 -11.03 -0.14
N GLN A 372 -13.33 -11.61 0.32
CA GLN A 372 -14.02 -12.70 -0.37
C GLN A 372 -14.58 -12.24 -1.72
N GLU A 373 -15.26 -11.08 -1.77
CA GLU A 373 -15.85 -10.56 -3.01
C GLU A 373 -14.78 -10.10 -4.00
N TYR A 374 -13.66 -9.57 -3.49
CA TYR A 374 -12.51 -9.22 -4.31
C TYR A 374 -11.92 -10.46 -4.97
N VAL A 375 -11.61 -11.52 -4.20
CA VAL A 375 -11.06 -12.77 -4.73
C VAL A 375 -12.03 -13.46 -5.71
N ALA A 376 -13.34 -13.43 -5.44
CA ALA A 376 -14.34 -13.95 -6.38
C ALA A 376 -14.35 -13.16 -7.71
N THR A 377 -14.11 -11.85 -7.65
CA THR A 377 -13.99 -11.00 -8.83
C THR A 377 -12.70 -11.28 -9.60
N LEU A 378 -11.57 -11.47 -8.91
CA LEU A 378 -10.30 -11.89 -9.53
C LEU A 378 -10.46 -13.20 -10.31
N ALA A 379 -11.14 -14.18 -9.73
CA ALA A 379 -11.39 -15.46 -10.37
C ALA A 379 -12.23 -15.32 -11.66
N ALA A 380 -13.33 -14.56 -11.59
CA ALA A 380 -14.19 -14.31 -12.74
C ALA A 380 -13.47 -13.55 -13.86
N LEU A 381 -12.61 -12.59 -13.50
CA LEU A 381 -11.77 -11.85 -14.44
C LEU A 381 -10.77 -12.77 -15.14
N ARG A 382 -10.08 -13.65 -14.39
CA ARG A 382 -9.15 -14.63 -14.96
C ARG A 382 -9.85 -15.57 -15.93
N GLU A 383 -11.00 -16.12 -15.53
CA GLU A 383 -11.79 -17.00 -16.40
C GLU A 383 -12.17 -16.28 -17.71
N ALA A 384 -12.64 -15.04 -17.61
CA ALA A 384 -13.02 -14.22 -18.76
C ALA A 384 -11.86 -13.83 -19.67
N ALA A 385 -10.68 -13.53 -19.12
CA ALA A 385 -9.50 -13.11 -19.87
C ALA A 385 -8.78 -14.27 -20.56
N GLY A 386 -8.95 -15.50 -20.04
CA GLY A 386 -8.24 -16.69 -20.51
C GLY A 386 -6.72 -16.51 -20.41
N ALA A 387 -6.05 -16.65 -21.56
CA ALA A 387 -4.59 -16.49 -21.67
C ALA A 387 -4.13 -15.02 -21.72
N THR A 388 -5.06 -14.05 -21.81
CA THR A 388 -4.70 -12.63 -21.82
C THR A 388 -4.13 -12.24 -20.46
N PRO A 389 -2.94 -11.59 -20.40
CA PRO A 389 -2.35 -11.23 -19.12
C PRO A 389 -3.22 -10.23 -18.34
N LEU A 390 -3.38 -10.46 -17.04
CA LEU A 390 -4.11 -9.57 -16.13
C LEU A 390 -3.17 -8.91 -15.13
N GLU A 391 -3.35 -7.61 -14.97
CA GLU A 391 -2.67 -6.79 -13.97
C GLU A 391 -3.69 -6.17 -13.02
N PHE A 392 -3.35 -6.01 -11.76
CA PHE A 392 -4.22 -5.38 -10.76
C PHE A 392 -3.50 -4.26 -10.05
N VAL A 393 -4.20 -3.15 -9.83
CA VAL A 393 -3.71 -2.06 -8.99
C VAL A 393 -4.19 -2.31 -7.56
N VAL A 394 -3.27 -2.22 -6.61
CA VAL A 394 -3.56 -2.46 -5.19
C VAL A 394 -2.89 -1.39 -4.33
N PRO A 395 -3.50 -0.99 -3.21
CA PRO A 395 -2.86 -0.06 -2.30
C PRO A 395 -1.78 -0.74 -1.46
N PHE A 396 -0.76 0.03 -1.05
CA PHE A 396 0.37 -0.51 -0.28
C PHE A 396 -0.03 -1.11 1.08
N TRP A 397 -1.14 -0.68 1.70
CA TRP A 397 -1.61 -1.17 3.00
C TRP A 397 -2.37 -2.51 2.93
N TRP A 398 -2.28 -3.22 1.81
CA TRP A 398 -2.81 -4.57 1.62
C TRP A 398 -1.77 -5.68 1.83
N ASP A 399 -0.58 -5.33 2.28
CA ASP A 399 0.54 -6.23 2.57
C ASP A 399 0.21 -7.32 3.61
N GLU A 400 -0.72 -7.05 4.52
CA GLU A 400 -1.19 -8.03 5.51
C GLU A 400 -2.49 -8.76 5.10
N ARG A 401 -3.07 -8.49 3.91
CA ARG A 401 -4.33 -9.11 3.47
C ARG A 401 -4.10 -10.46 2.81
N GLU A 402 -3.77 -11.47 3.61
CA GLU A 402 -3.40 -12.81 3.16
C GLU A 402 -4.39 -13.46 2.18
N THR A 403 -5.71 -13.35 2.46
CA THR A 403 -6.76 -13.87 1.56
C THR A 403 -6.69 -13.23 0.17
N VAL A 404 -6.52 -11.91 0.12
CA VAL A 404 -6.44 -11.15 -1.14
C VAL A 404 -5.14 -11.44 -1.87
N LEU A 405 -4.00 -11.41 -1.17
CA LEU A 405 -2.68 -11.70 -1.75
C LEU A 405 -2.58 -13.13 -2.30
N THR A 406 -3.23 -14.10 -1.64
CA THR A 406 -3.35 -15.49 -2.15
C THR A 406 -4.20 -15.55 -3.41
N GLY A 407 -5.32 -14.83 -3.44
CA GLY A 407 -6.17 -14.72 -4.64
C GLY A 407 -5.43 -14.07 -5.81
N LEU A 408 -4.72 -12.97 -5.56
CA LEU A 408 -3.88 -12.30 -6.55
C LEU A 408 -2.78 -13.22 -7.08
N ALA A 409 -2.13 -14.02 -6.21
CA ALA A 409 -1.07 -14.92 -6.63
C ALA A 409 -1.59 -15.98 -7.60
N ARG A 410 -2.85 -16.41 -7.40
CA ARG A 410 -3.52 -17.38 -8.26
C ARG A 410 -4.01 -16.79 -9.58
N TYR A 411 -4.56 -15.57 -9.56
CA TYR A 411 -5.35 -15.04 -10.69
C TYR A 411 -4.70 -13.87 -11.44
N ALA A 412 -3.68 -13.21 -10.89
CA ALA A 412 -2.97 -12.10 -11.52
C ALA A 412 -1.63 -12.54 -12.16
N ASP A 413 -1.19 -11.81 -13.17
CA ASP A 413 0.16 -11.93 -13.75
C ASP A 413 1.09 -10.81 -13.27
N ALA A 414 0.53 -9.64 -12.94
CA ALA A 414 1.27 -8.56 -12.32
C ALA A 414 0.43 -7.74 -11.34
N LEU A 415 1.10 -7.04 -10.43
CA LEU A 415 0.51 -5.99 -9.60
C LEU A 415 1.15 -4.64 -9.91
N THR A 416 0.38 -3.58 -9.69
CA THR A 416 0.90 -2.22 -9.51
C THR A 416 0.51 -1.74 -8.13
N VAL A 417 1.48 -1.47 -7.27
CA VAL A 417 1.25 -1.09 -5.88
C VAL A 417 1.20 0.44 -5.79
N MET A 418 0.08 1.00 -5.38
CA MET A 418 -0.06 2.45 -5.12
C MET A 418 0.66 2.83 -3.85
N ASP A 419 1.97 3.03 -3.97
CA ASP A 419 2.85 3.47 -2.90
C ASP A 419 3.14 4.96 -3.07
N TYR A 420 2.10 5.77 -2.95
CA TYR A 420 2.16 7.20 -3.23
C TYR A 420 2.97 8.01 -2.21
N ARG A 421 3.93 7.41 -1.50
CA ARG A 421 4.81 8.13 -0.57
C ARG A 421 5.87 8.94 -1.29
N THR A 422 6.36 9.95 -0.58
CA THR A 422 7.43 10.84 -1.06
C THR A 422 8.74 10.66 -0.29
N ASP A 423 8.68 10.15 0.94
CA ASP A 423 9.86 9.78 1.73
C ASP A 423 10.46 8.48 1.19
N PRO A 424 11.74 8.47 0.75
CA PRO A 424 12.39 7.27 0.19
C PRO A 424 12.32 6.06 1.13
N GLY A 425 12.51 6.29 2.43
CA GLY A 425 12.43 5.21 3.42
C GLY A 425 11.03 4.62 3.53
N GLN A 426 9.97 5.42 3.43
CA GLN A 426 8.59 4.93 3.37
C GLN A 426 8.32 4.13 2.10
N ILE A 427 8.73 4.65 0.94
CA ILE A 427 8.57 3.97 -0.35
C ILE A 427 9.25 2.60 -0.31
N GLU A 428 10.50 2.54 0.18
CA GLU A 428 11.19 1.26 0.33
C GLU A 428 10.44 0.32 1.26
N ARG A 429 10.07 0.77 2.47
CA ARG A 429 9.37 -0.07 3.45
C ARG A 429 8.05 -0.64 2.93
N PHE A 430 7.28 0.15 2.19
CA PHE A 430 5.96 -0.26 1.69
C PHE A 430 6.02 -1.05 0.38
N ALA A 431 7.06 -0.86 -0.44
CA ALA A 431 7.31 -1.70 -1.62
C ALA A 431 7.75 -3.12 -1.26
N LEU A 432 8.55 -3.27 -0.20
CA LEU A 432 9.22 -4.52 0.17
C LEU A 432 8.29 -5.75 0.26
N PRO A 433 7.14 -5.71 0.98
CA PRO A 433 6.26 -6.88 1.08
C PRO A 433 5.75 -7.38 -0.28
N PHE A 434 5.45 -6.46 -1.21
CA PHE A 434 4.95 -6.83 -2.53
C PHE A 434 6.05 -7.31 -3.47
N LEU A 435 7.25 -6.73 -3.37
CA LEU A 435 8.41 -7.23 -4.12
C LEU A 435 8.78 -8.65 -3.67
N ASP A 436 8.74 -8.92 -2.37
CA ASP A 436 8.92 -10.27 -1.83
C ASP A 436 7.79 -11.22 -2.27
N TRP A 437 6.54 -10.74 -2.28
CA TRP A 437 5.41 -11.48 -2.81
C TRP A 437 5.60 -11.83 -4.29
N ALA A 438 6.11 -10.92 -5.12
CA ALA A 438 6.42 -11.19 -6.53
C ALA A 438 7.47 -12.29 -6.67
N ALA A 439 8.57 -12.18 -5.91
CA ALA A 439 9.64 -13.16 -5.93
C ALA A 439 9.16 -14.54 -5.45
N ALA A 440 8.27 -14.60 -4.44
CA ALA A 440 7.73 -15.85 -3.91
C ALA A 440 6.75 -16.55 -4.87
N HIS A 441 5.99 -15.79 -5.66
CA HIS A 441 4.93 -16.33 -6.52
C HIS A 441 5.27 -16.31 -8.02
N GLY A 442 6.49 -15.88 -8.39
CA GLY A 442 6.90 -15.76 -9.79
C GLY A 442 6.07 -14.74 -10.57
N LYS A 443 5.71 -13.63 -9.92
CA LYS A 443 4.85 -12.57 -10.48
C LYS A 443 5.65 -11.30 -10.76
N ARG A 444 5.01 -10.35 -11.44
CA ARG A 444 5.56 -9.02 -11.70
C ARG A 444 4.94 -7.98 -10.78
N VAL A 445 5.73 -7.03 -10.30
CA VAL A 445 5.26 -5.93 -9.45
C VAL A 445 5.86 -4.61 -9.93
N ARG A 446 4.99 -3.62 -10.11
CA ARG A 446 5.36 -2.20 -10.26
C ARG A 446 5.10 -1.48 -8.95
N ILE A 447 5.93 -0.50 -8.63
CA ILE A 447 5.72 0.43 -7.51
C ILE A 447 5.27 1.76 -8.11
N ALA A 448 4.11 2.25 -7.71
CA ALA A 448 3.51 3.45 -8.26
C ALA A 448 3.70 4.65 -7.34
N LEU A 449 4.12 5.78 -7.92
CA LEU A 449 4.32 7.06 -7.25
C LEU A 449 3.37 8.12 -7.85
N GLU A 450 2.91 9.05 -7.03
CA GLU A 450 2.00 10.13 -7.43
C GLU A 450 2.78 11.42 -7.71
N ALA A 451 2.69 11.92 -8.95
CA ALA A 451 3.35 13.16 -9.37
C ALA A 451 2.39 14.36 -9.40
N GLY A 452 1.09 14.11 -9.50
CA GLY A 452 0.06 15.12 -9.71
C GLY A 452 -0.27 15.94 -8.46
N PRO A 453 -0.99 17.06 -8.60
CA PRO A 453 -1.44 17.82 -7.45
C PRO A 453 -2.48 17.02 -6.65
N LEU A 454 -2.30 16.95 -5.33
CA LEU A 454 -3.39 16.55 -4.44
C LEU A 454 -3.91 17.79 -3.71
N PRO A 455 -5.24 17.96 -3.57
CA PRO A 455 -5.77 19.06 -2.80
C PRO A 455 -5.36 18.89 -1.33
N SER A 456 -4.99 20.00 -0.69
CA SER A 456 -4.81 20.01 0.75
C SER A 456 -6.14 19.71 1.44
N GLU A 457 -6.13 18.75 2.36
CA GLU A 457 -7.26 18.50 3.24
C GLU A 457 -7.00 19.09 4.63
N THR A 458 -8.06 19.39 5.37
CA THR A 458 -7.96 19.75 6.77
C THR A 458 -8.37 18.56 7.62
N GLN A 459 -7.49 18.13 8.52
CA GLN A 459 -7.84 17.17 9.57
C GLN A 459 -8.19 17.93 10.85
N ARG A 460 -9.44 17.79 11.28
CA ARG A 460 -9.97 18.32 12.55
C ARG A 460 -10.03 17.21 13.59
N ARG A 461 -9.42 17.43 14.75
CA ARG A 461 -9.40 16.51 15.90
C ARG A 461 -10.43 16.91 16.94
N TYR A 462 -11.43 16.06 17.13
CA TYR A 462 -12.48 16.24 18.12
C TYR A 462 -12.30 15.29 19.30
N ARG A 463 -12.38 15.82 20.52
CA ARG A 463 -12.30 15.03 21.75
C ARG A 463 -13.64 15.05 22.46
N ARG A 464 -14.08 13.89 22.95
CA ARG A 464 -15.32 13.74 23.71
C ARG A 464 -15.30 14.65 24.94
N ALA A 465 -16.37 15.42 25.12
CA ALA A 465 -16.61 16.22 26.32
C ALA A 465 -17.65 15.52 27.24
N PRO A 466 -17.72 15.89 28.53
CA PRO A 466 -18.76 15.37 29.42
C PRO A 466 -20.17 15.65 28.88
N LYS A 467 -21.11 14.70 29.09
CA LYS A 467 -22.52 14.90 28.70
C LYS A 467 -23.08 16.17 29.36
N GLY A 468 -23.89 16.91 28.60
CA GLY A 468 -24.44 18.20 29.03
C GLY A 468 -23.50 19.40 28.84
N GLY A 469 -22.23 19.18 28.51
CA GLY A 469 -21.31 20.25 28.10
C GLY A 469 -21.57 20.77 26.69
N ALA A 470 -20.97 21.92 26.35
CA ALA A 470 -20.97 22.44 24.99
C ALA A 470 -19.89 21.76 24.14
N GLY A 471 -20.17 21.53 22.86
CA GLY A 471 -19.21 20.99 21.90
C GLY A 471 -19.38 21.58 20.51
N ASP A 472 -18.27 21.65 19.76
CA ASP A 472 -18.22 22.04 18.34
C ASP A 472 -18.83 20.98 17.42
N MET A 473 -18.99 19.75 17.92
CA MET A 473 -19.64 18.66 17.22
C MET A 473 -20.52 17.88 18.18
N LEU A 474 -21.76 17.61 17.78
CA LEU A 474 -22.74 16.87 18.55
C LEU A 474 -23.02 15.52 17.90
N LEU A 475 -22.82 14.43 18.64
CA LEU A 475 -23.24 13.11 18.22
C LEU A 475 -24.66 12.83 18.70
N PHE A 476 -25.58 12.64 17.77
CA PHE A 476 -26.95 12.19 18.02
C PHE A 476 -27.13 10.74 17.62
N THR A 477 -28.06 10.05 18.29
CA THR A 477 -28.59 8.75 17.85
C THR A 477 -30.09 8.91 17.63
N VAL A 478 -30.55 8.67 16.40
CA VAL A 478 -31.98 8.70 16.03
C VAL A 478 -32.30 7.37 15.38
N ASP A 479 -33.26 6.62 15.92
CA ASP A 479 -33.66 5.28 15.46
C ASP A 479 -32.47 4.30 15.26
N GLY A 480 -31.50 4.34 16.19
CA GLY A 480 -30.30 3.50 16.16
C GLY A 480 -29.25 3.93 15.14
N GLN A 481 -29.51 4.99 14.37
CA GLN A 481 -28.57 5.58 13.44
C GLN A 481 -27.85 6.76 14.09
N GLN A 482 -26.52 6.77 14.01
CA GLN A 482 -25.68 7.81 14.56
C GLN A 482 -25.33 8.86 13.52
N VAL A 483 -25.41 10.14 13.91
CA VAL A 483 -25.02 11.29 13.08
C VAL A 483 -24.24 12.30 13.90
N LEU A 484 -23.13 12.77 13.33
CA LEU A 484 -22.34 13.89 13.82
C LEU A 484 -22.88 15.17 13.18
N VAL A 485 -23.28 16.12 14.02
CA VAL A 485 -23.69 17.47 13.61
C VAL A 485 -22.53 18.40 13.93
N LEU A 486 -21.83 18.88 12.91
CA LEU A 486 -20.73 19.83 13.05
C LEU A 486 -21.31 21.24 13.16
N LEU A 487 -20.81 22.00 14.13
CA LEU A 487 -21.31 23.33 14.46
C LEU A 487 -20.21 24.37 14.29
N ARG A 488 -20.59 25.56 13.81
CA ARG A 488 -19.68 26.72 13.78
C ARG A 488 -19.46 27.36 15.15
N GLN A 489 -20.35 27.08 16.09
CA GLN A 489 -20.26 27.56 17.46
C GLN A 489 -20.62 26.42 18.43
N PRO A 490 -19.86 26.24 19.52
CA PRO A 490 -20.16 25.22 20.51
C PRO A 490 -21.58 25.34 21.03
N LEU A 491 -22.30 24.22 21.09
CA LEU A 491 -23.64 24.15 21.66
C LEU A 491 -23.71 23.02 22.69
N ALA A 492 -24.39 23.28 23.80
CA ALA A 492 -24.74 22.24 24.76
C ALA A 492 -26.10 21.65 24.41
N HIS A 493 -26.22 20.33 24.40
CA HIS A 493 -27.48 19.65 24.13
C HIS A 493 -27.64 18.40 24.99
N SER A 494 -28.75 18.29 25.71
CA SER A 494 -28.98 17.21 26.69
C SER A 494 -29.10 15.82 26.06
N ALA A 495 -29.64 15.75 24.84
CA ALA A 495 -29.80 14.48 24.11
C ALA A 495 -28.57 14.06 23.28
N ALA A 496 -27.51 14.87 23.26
CA ALA A 496 -26.33 14.61 22.42
C ALA A 496 -25.09 14.31 23.25
N GLN A 497 -24.16 13.58 22.65
CA GLN A 497 -22.79 13.48 23.17
C GLN A 497 -21.94 14.59 22.54
N PRO A 498 -21.46 15.58 23.32
CA PRO A 498 -20.62 16.64 22.79
C PRO A 498 -19.18 16.18 22.54
N TYR A 499 -18.59 16.76 21.50
CA TYR A 499 -17.15 16.71 21.22
C TYR A 499 -16.64 18.12 20.97
N VAL A 500 -15.46 18.43 21.50
CA VAL A 500 -14.80 19.72 21.37
C VAL A 500 -13.67 19.60 20.36
N LEU A 501 -13.54 20.59 19.47
CA LEU A 501 -12.42 20.70 18.55
C LEU A 501 -11.16 21.05 19.34
N THR A 502 -10.19 20.14 19.35
CA THR A 502 -8.93 20.27 20.11
C THR A 502 -7.72 20.57 19.24
N GLY A 503 -7.86 20.44 17.92
CA GLY A 503 -6.80 20.75 16.97
C GLY A 503 -7.31 20.69 15.54
N SER A 504 -6.70 21.49 14.68
CA SER A 504 -6.91 21.47 13.25
C SER A 504 -5.54 21.55 12.59
N ARG A 505 -5.28 20.70 11.59
CA ARG A 505 -4.06 20.77 10.78
C ARG A 505 -4.41 20.62 9.31
N VAL A 506 -3.71 21.38 8.47
CA VAL A 506 -3.74 21.16 7.03
C VAL A 506 -2.81 19.98 6.72
N ILE A 507 -3.33 18.99 6.03
CA ILE A 507 -2.60 17.91 5.38
C ILE A 507 -2.51 18.35 3.93
N ASP A 508 -1.40 18.95 3.57
CA ASP A 508 -1.20 19.45 2.21
C ASP A 508 -1.01 18.34 1.18
N GLY A 509 -0.92 17.07 1.60
CA GLY A 509 -0.71 15.92 0.72
C GLY A 509 0.77 15.65 0.38
N SER A 510 1.71 16.46 0.89
CA SER A 510 3.15 16.35 0.54
C SER A 510 3.80 15.01 0.92
N ALA A 511 3.17 14.25 1.82
CA ALA A 511 3.56 12.89 2.18
C ALA A 511 2.96 11.80 1.27
N THR A 512 2.08 12.19 0.34
CA THR A 512 1.31 11.29 -0.55
C THR A 512 1.41 11.71 -2.03
N THR A 513 2.12 12.79 -2.36
CA THR A 513 2.41 13.20 -3.74
C THR A 513 3.60 14.13 -3.80
N PHE A 514 4.32 14.10 -4.93
CA PHE A 514 5.34 15.09 -5.25
C PHE A 514 4.78 16.47 -5.63
N HIS A 515 3.46 16.69 -5.66
CA HIS A 515 2.82 18.00 -5.86
C HIS A 515 3.34 18.78 -7.06
N ALA A 516 3.35 18.16 -8.23
CA ALA A 516 3.92 18.72 -9.45
C ALA A 516 5.42 19.10 -9.37
N ASN A 517 6.13 18.81 -8.26
CA ASN A 517 7.59 18.85 -8.18
C ASN A 517 8.17 17.60 -8.88
N LYS A 518 7.94 17.53 -10.19
CA LYS A 518 8.36 16.43 -11.06
C LYS A 518 9.89 16.28 -11.08
N ASP A 519 10.64 17.33 -10.77
CA ASP A 519 12.11 17.28 -10.70
C ASP A 519 12.61 16.54 -9.47
N ALA A 520 11.99 16.73 -8.30
CA ALA A 520 12.29 15.94 -7.10
C ALA A 520 11.99 14.45 -7.32
N LEU A 521 10.85 14.15 -7.95
CA LEU A 521 10.51 12.79 -8.36
C LEU A 521 11.57 12.21 -9.30
N ARG A 522 11.91 12.90 -10.39
CA ARG A 522 12.93 12.47 -11.37
C ARG A 522 14.30 12.23 -10.74
N ALA A 523 14.70 13.03 -9.75
CA ALA A 523 15.95 12.86 -9.03
C ALA A 523 15.97 11.59 -8.17
N LEU A 524 14.81 11.17 -7.65
CA LEU A 524 14.67 9.99 -6.80
C LEU A 524 14.62 8.67 -7.61
N LEU A 525 14.01 8.68 -8.80
CA LEU A 525 13.74 7.47 -9.57
C LEU A 525 14.96 6.56 -9.81
N PRO A 526 16.16 7.06 -10.20
CA PRO A 526 17.31 6.18 -10.45
C PRO A 526 17.74 5.37 -9.23
N GLN A 527 17.60 5.94 -8.02
CA GLN A 527 17.95 5.24 -6.78
C GLN A 527 16.95 4.12 -6.50
N LEU A 528 15.65 4.42 -6.56
CA LEU A 528 14.59 3.42 -6.35
C LEU A 528 14.66 2.30 -7.39
N GLU A 529 14.90 2.64 -8.66
CA GLU A 529 15.07 1.66 -9.74
C GLU A 529 16.27 0.73 -9.49
N ALA A 530 17.39 1.27 -8.99
CA ALA A 530 18.57 0.48 -8.67
C ALA A 530 18.33 -0.45 -7.47
N ASP A 531 17.66 0.04 -6.43
CA ASP A 531 17.40 -0.75 -5.22
C ASP A 531 16.35 -1.83 -5.48
N PHE A 532 15.22 -1.48 -6.10
CA PHE A 532 14.15 -2.45 -6.40
C PHE A 532 14.53 -3.42 -7.51
N GLY A 533 15.43 -3.05 -8.43
CA GLY A 533 15.90 -3.94 -9.49
C GLY A 533 16.56 -5.22 -9.00
N ALA A 534 16.99 -5.27 -7.74
CA ALA A 534 17.50 -6.49 -7.13
C ALA A 534 16.42 -7.57 -6.96
N TRP A 535 15.14 -7.20 -6.83
CA TRP A 535 14.04 -8.16 -6.66
C TRP A 535 13.69 -8.88 -7.97
N PRO A 536 13.66 -10.22 -7.96
CA PRO A 536 13.01 -10.98 -9.02
C PRO A 536 11.54 -10.57 -9.12
N GLY A 537 11.12 -10.13 -10.31
CA GLY A 537 9.74 -9.70 -10.55
C GLY A 537 9.49 -8.20 -10.45
N PHE A 538 10.47 -7.37 -10.05
CA PHE A 538 10.32 -5.92 -10.23
C PHE A 538 10.15 -5.59 -11.72
N ASP A 539 9.08 -4.87 -12.07
CA ASP A 539 8.68 -4.55 -13.44
C ASP A 539 8.58 -3.02 -13.68
N GLY A 540 9.32 -2.25 -12.88
CA GLY A 540 9.52 -0.81 -13.03
C GLY A 540 8.71 0.06 -12.06
N ILE A 541 8.96 1.36 -12.11
CA ILE A 541 8.17 2.37 -11.41
C ILE A 541 7.01 2.82 -12.31
N ALA A 542 5.80 2.87 -11.76
CA ALA A 542 4.64 3.48 -12.39
C ALA A 542 4.47 4.92 -11.89
N LEU A 543 4.22 5.87 -12.80
CA LEU A 543 4.13 7.29 -12.48
C LEU A 543 2.71 7.76 -12.77
N HIS A 544 1.98 8.12 -11.73
CA HIS A 544 0.63 8.69 -11.83
C HIS A 544 0.71 10.21 -12.02
N GLU A 545 -0.16 10.77 -12.87
CA GLU A 545 -0.25 12.21 -13.20
C GLU A 545 1.10 12.89 -13.52
N LEU A 546 2.00 12.17 -14.19
CA LEU A 546 3.30 12.71 -14.61
C LEU A 546 3.20 13.73 -15.75
N ARG A 547 2.16 13.62 -16.60
CA ARG A 547 2.02 14.46 -17.79
C ARG A 547 1.53 15.87 -17.47
#